data_AF-A0A933UMB2-F1
#
_entry.id   AF-A0A933UMB2-F1
#
_cell.length_a   1.000
_cell.length_b   1.000
_cell.length_c   1.000
_cell.angle_alpha   90.00
_cell.angle_beta   90.00
_cell.angle_gamma   90.00
#
_symmetry.space_group_name_H-M   'P 1'
#
loop_
_entity.id
_entity.type
_entity.pdbx_description
1 polymer ?
#
loop_
_entity_poly.entity_id
_entity_poly.type
_entity_poly.pdbx_seq_one_letter_code
_entity_poly.pdbx_strand_id
1 'polypeptide(L)'
;MSDQGYDDEFTGRRSGTTGSVPRADVDTRAEVARALGKEVYPADREALVLRAVDNHASEDVVTLLGSLPPGETFENVQDVAQALGLAVEGPRR
;
A
#
# COMPACT_ATOMS: atom_id res chain seq x y z
N MET A 1 27.42 -15.81 50.68
CA MET A 1 26.47 -16.68 49.95
C MET A 1 25.39 -15.72 49.46
N SER A 2 25.60 -15.05 48.33
CA SER A 2 25.32 -15.55 46.96
C SER A 2 23.84 -15.93 46.89
N ASP A 3 23.01 -15.35 46.05
CA ASP A 3 23.20 -15.21 44.61
C ASP A 3 22.06 -14.34 44.02
N GLN A 4 22.36 -13.60 42.95
CA GLN A 4 21.45 -13.13 41.89
C GLN A 4 20.25 -12.21 42.28
N GLY A 5 20.13 -10.94 41.88
CA GLY A 5 20.68 -10.29 40.69
C GLY A 5 19.94 -10.69 39.40
N TYR A 6 18.63 -10.48 39.31
CA TYR A 6 17.95 -10.40 38.00
C TYR A 6 17.61 -8.93 37.71
N ASP A 7 18.67 -8.23 37.33
CA ASP A 7 18.63 -6.99 36.58
C ASP A 7 18.28 -7.37 35.14
N ASP A 8 16.97 -7.37 34.80
CA ASP A 8 16.57 -7.45 33.39
C ASP A 8 16.48 -6.03 32.85
N GLU A 9 17.67 -5.52 32.57
CA GLU A 9 17.94 -4.54 31.54
C GLU A 9 17.46 -5.10 30.19
N PHE A 10 16.15 -5.18 29.95
CA PHE A 10 15.63 -5.26 28.58
C PHE A 10 15.72 -3.88 27.93
N THR A 11 16.97 -3.45 27.78
CA THR A 11 17.36 -2.40 26.86
C THR A 11 16.81 -2.74 25.47
N GLY A 12 16.06 -1.78 24.91
CA GLY A 12 16.10 -1.47 23.49
C GLY A 12 15.80 -2.61 22.52
N ARG A 13 14.51 -2.88 22.31
CA ARG A 13 14.02 -2.77 20.92
C ARG A 13 12.90 -1.74 20.86
N ARG A 14 13.29 -0.57 20.34
CA ARG A 14 12.43 0.24 19.50
C ARG A 14 11.84 -0.68 18.43
N SER A 15 10.69 -1.30 18.70
CA SER A 15 9.83 -1.77 17.63
C SER A 15 9.24 -0.51 17.03
N GLY A 16 9.99 0.10 16.12
CA GLY A 16 9.54 1.26 15.38
C GLY A 16 8.24 0.91 14.67
N THR A 17 7.19 1.64 15.04
CA THR A 17 6.09 2.03 14.15
C THR A 17 5.65 0.93 13.18
N THR A 18 4.88 -0.07 13.65
CA THR A 18 3.73 -0.42 12.79
C THR A 18 2.75 0.72 12.99
N GLY A 19 2.94 1.79 12.23
CA GLY A 19 1.89 2.79 12.04
C GLY A 19 0.66 1.97 11.70
N SER A 20 -0.37 2.06 12.55
CA SER A 20 -1.62 1.35 12.29
C SER A 20 -2.12 1.91 10.97
N VAL A 21 -1.85 1.17 9.89
CA VAL A 21 -2.39 1.46 8.58
C VAL A 21 -3.89 1.54 8.82
N PRO A 22 -4.56 2.67 8.52
CA PRO A 22 -5.99 2.76 8.72
C PRO A 22 -6.61 1.56 8.00
N ARG A 23 -7.51 0.85 8.68
CA ARG A 23 -8.10 -0.39 8.12
C ARG A 23 -8.69 -0.16 6.72
N ALA A 24 -9.16 1.06 6.46
CA ALA A 24 -9.61 1.53 5.15
C ALA A 24 -8.51 1.43 4.08
N ASP A 25 -7.28 1.91 4.33
CA ASP A 25 -6.18 1.83 3.36
C ASP A 25 -5.78 0.39 3.01
N VAL A 26 -5.84 -0.52 3.99
CA VAL A 26 -5.55 -1.95 3.76
C VAL A 26 -6.62 -2.60 2.90
N ASP A 27 -7.89 -2.30 3.17
CA ASP A 27 -9.04 -2.82 2.43
C ASP A 27 -9.03 -2.31 0.99
N THR A 28 -8.81 -1.01 0.81
CA THR A 28 -8.67 -0.35 -0.51
C THR A 28 -7.52 -0.95 -1.31
N ARG A 29 -6.36 -1.19 -0.69
CA ARG A 29 -5.21 -1.81 -1.38
C ARG A 29 -5.51 -3.25 -1.82
N ALA A 30 -6.18 -4.02 -0.96
CA ALA A 30 -6.57 -5.39 -1.29
C ALA A 30 -7.58 -5.41 -2.44
N GLU A 31 -8.54 -4.48 -2.43
CA GLU A 31 -9.51 -4.32 -3.51
C GLU A 31 -8.84 -3.93 -4.83
N VAL A 32 -7.95 -2.93 -4.83
CA VAL A 32 -7.15 -2.52 -5.99
C VAL A 32 -6.38 -3.72 -6.57
N ALA A 33 -5.72 -4.51 -5.71
CA ALA A 33 -4.97 -5.68 -6.15
C ALA A 33 -5.86 -6.76 -6.78
N ARG A 34 -7.06 -6.97 -6.24
CA ARG A 34 -8.06 -7.91 -6.77
C ARG A 34 -8.64 -7.42 -8.09
N ALA A 35 -8.98 -6.13 -8.17
CA ALA A 35 -9.64 -5.52 -9.32
C ALA A 35 -8.71 -5.38 -10.53
N LEU A 36 -7.43 -5.11 -10.32
CA LEU A 36 -6.49 -4.94 -11.44
C LEU A 36 -5.95 -6.28 -11.91
N GLY A 37 -5.59 -7.17 -10.97
CA GLY A 37 -4.85 -8.39 -11.28
C GLY A 37 -3.44 -8.07 -11.79
N LYS A 38 -2.54 -9.06 -11.76
CA LYS A 38 -1.15 -8.86 -12.23
C LYS A 38 -1.04 -8.83 -13.75
N GLU A 39 -2.06 -9.28 -14.46
CA GLU A 39 -2.08 -9.42 -15.92
C GLU A 39 -2.38 -8.12 -16.67
N VAL A 40 -2.88 -7.08 -15.98
CA VAL A 40 -3.13 -5.77 -16.62
C VAL A 40 -1.82 -5.04 -16.87
N TYR A 41 -0.75 -5.38 -16.15
CA TYR A 41 0.51 -4.68 -16.24
C TYR A 41 1.39 -5.22 -17.39
N PRO A 42 2.15 -4.33 -18.08
CA PRO A 42 2.23 -2.89 -17.85
C PRO A 42 1.01 -2.12 -18.38
N ALA A 43 0.56 -1.11 -17.63
CA ALA A 43 -0.62 -0.31 -17.98
C ALA A 43 -0.51 1.15 -17.53
N ASP A 44 -1.04 2.06 -18.34
CA ASP A 44 -1.25 3.45 -17.98
C ASP A 44 -2.49 3.63 -17.09
N ARG A 45 -2.63 4.82 -16.50
CA ARG A 45 -3.78 5.17 -15.65
C ARG A 45 -5.12 4.85 -16.30
N GLU A 46 -5.31 5.17 -17.57
CA GLU A 46 -6.60 5.02 -18.25
C GLU A 46 -6.94 3.54 -18.41
N ALA A 47 -5.95 2.72 -18.77
CA ALA A 47 -6.07 1.27 -18.79
C ALA A 47 -6.38 0.66 -17.40
N LEU A 48 -5.75 1.17 -16.33
CA LEU A 48 -6.03 0.73 -14.96
C LEU A 48 -7.47 1.08 -14.53
N VAL A 49 -7.93 2.30 -14.82
CA VAL A 49 -9.31 2.74 -14.54
C VAL A 49 -10.32 1.88 -15.29
N LEU A 50 -10.10 1.65 -16.59
CA LEU A 50 -10.95 0.80 -17.41
C LEU A 50 -11.01 -0.63 -16.87
N ARG A 51 -9.87 -1.21 -16.48
CA ARG A 51 -9.81 -2.55 -15.88
C ARG A 51 -10.55 -2.62 -14.55
N ALA A 52 -10.43 -1.60 -13.70
CA ALA A 52 -11.15 -1.54 -12.44
C ALA A 52 -12.67 -1.48 -12.66
N VAL A 53 -13.13 -0.68 -13.63
CA VAL A 53 -14.56 -0.61 -14.00
C VAL A 53 -15.06 -1.94 -14.57
N ASP A 54 -14.30 -2.57 -15.46
CA ASP A 54 -14.62 -3.87 -16.07
C ASP A 54 -14.79 -4.98 -15.01
N ASN A 55 -13.94 -4.93 -13.98
CA ASN A 55 -14.01 -5.86 -12.85
C ASN A 55 -14.99 -5.45 -11.74
N HIS A 56 -15.84 -4.45 -11.99
CA HIS A 56 -16.81 -3.93 -11.02
C HIS A 56 -16.18 -3.52 -9.68
N ALA A 57 -15.02 -2.85 -9.73
CA ALA A 57 -14.41 -2.23 -8.55
C ALA A 57 -15.31 -1.11 -7.99
N SER A 58 -15.13 -0.80 -6.70
CA SER A 58 -15.81 0.31 -6.05
C SER A 58 -15.44 1.65 -6.69
N GLU A 59 -16.37 2.61 -6.64
CA GLU A 59 -16.15 3.96 -7.15
C GLU A 59 -14.98 4.66 -6.44
N ASP A 60 -14.73 4.34 -5.17
CA ASP A 60 -13.56 4.82 -4.43
C ASP A 60 -12.25 4.38 -5.10
N VAL A 61 -12.16 3.11 -5.52
CA VAL A 61 -10.98 2.57 -6.22
C VAL A 61 -10.79 3.23 -7.58
N VAL A 62 -11.88 3.39 -8.34
CA VAL A 62 -11.86 4.06 -9.65
C VAL A 62 -11.40 5.52 -9.51
N THR A 63 -11.90 6.22 -8.49
CA THR A 63 -11.52 7.61 -8.17
C THR A 63 -10.05 7.70 -7.77
N LEU A 64 -9.58 6.75 -6.96
CA LEU A 64 -8.19 6.66 -6.55
C LEU A 64 -7.27 6.49 -7.75
N LEU A 65 -7.55 5.49 -8.60
CA LEU A 65 -6.79 5.26 -9.84
C LEU A 65 -6.82 6.47 -10.76
N GLY A 66 -7.94 7.18 -10.85
CA GLY A 66 -8.05 8.44 -11.59
C GLY A 66 -7.13 9.56 -11.08
N SER A 67 -6.67 9.48 -9.83
CA SER A 67 -5.74 10.46 -9.22
C SER A 67 -4.27 10.18 -9.56
N LEU A 68 -3.96 9.07 -10.24
CA LEU A 68 -2.60 8.76 -10.70
C LEU A 68 -2.08 9.80 -11.71
N PRO A 69 -0.75 10.02 -11.75
CA PRO A 69 -0.14 10.90 -12.73
C PRO A 69 -0.46 10.44 -14.17
N PRO A 70 -0.89 11.35 -15.07
CA PRO A 70 -1.07 11.02 -16.48
C PRO A 70 0.27 10.78 -17.16
N GLY A 71 0.28 9.91 -18.17
CA GLY A 71 1.45 9.68 -19.03
C GLY A 71 2.54 8.82 -18.39
N GLU A 72 2.28 8.23 -17.22
CA GLU A 72 3.12 7.22 -16.59
C GLU A 72 2.55 5.82 -16.84
N THR A 73 3.44 4.84 -17.03
CA THR A 73 3.08 3.42 -17.13
C THR A 73 3.50 2.74 -15.86
N PHE A 74 2.58 2.00 -15.27
CA PHE A 74 2.82 1.24 -14.05
C PHE A 74 3.15 -0.20 -14.43
N GLU A 75 4.26 -0.72 -13.90
CA GLU A 75 4.75 -2.06 -14.21
C GLU A 75 4.11 -3.14 -13.31
N ASN A 76 3.55 -2.72 -12.18
CA ASN A 76 2.94 -3.62 -11.20
C ASN A 76 2.05 -2.85 -10.21
N VAL A 77 1.34 -3.61 -9.37
CA VAL A 77 0.45 -3.08 -8.32
C VAL A 77 1.17 -2.30 -7.22
N GLN A 78 2.46 -2.54 -6.98
CA GLN A 78 3.23 -1.78 -5.99
C GLN A 78 3.51 -0.36 -6.50
N ASP A 79 3.86 -0.19 -7.77
CA ASP A 79 4.06 1.15 -8.35
C ASP A 79 2.77 1.97 -8.28
N VAL A 80 1.62 1.33 -8.59
CA VAL A 80 0.30 1.95 -8.41
C VAL A 80 0.07 2.32 -6.95
N ALA A 81 0.27 1.40 -6.00
CA ALA A 81 0.06 1.68 -4.58
C ALA A 81 0.99 2.78 -4.03
N GLN A 82 2.22 2.87 -4.54
CA GLN A 82 3.18 3.94 -4.20
C GLN A 82 2.71 5.29 -4.74
N ALA A 83 2.29 5.35 -6.01
CA ALA A 83 1.79 6.57 -6.62
C ALA A 83 0.50 7.08 -5.97
N LEU A 84 -0.33 6.19 -5.41
CA LEU A 84 -1.52 6.53 -4.64
C LEU A 84 -1.25 6.90 -3.18
N GLY A 85 0.00 6.77 -2.71
CA GLY A 85 0.35 7.00 -1.30
C GLY A 85 -0.23 5.96 -0.33
N LEU A 86 -0.76 4.84 -0.85
CA LEU A 86 -1.27 3.71 -0.06
C LEU A 86 -0.14 2.87 0.53
N ALA A 87 1.07 3.02 0.01
CA ALA A 87 2.25 2.46 0.64
C ALA A 87 2.70 3.36 1.80
N VAL A 88 2.78 2.75 2.99
CA VAL A 88 3.28 3.38 4.21
C VAL A 88 4.62 4.09 3.94
N GLU A 89 4.61 5.40 4.07
CA GLU A 89 5.76 6.31 4.17
C GLU A 89 7.05 5.89 3.43
N GLY A 90 7.19 6.29 2.16
CA GLY A 90 8.51 6.62 1.61
C GLY A 90 8.93 8.01 2.13
N PRO A 91 10.20 8.24 2.51
CA PRO A 91 10.59 9.39 3.32
C PRO A 91 10.24 10.71 2.63
N ARG A 92 9.39 11.52 3.29
CA ARG A 92 9.23 12.94 2.96
C ARG A 92 10.60 13.61 3.15
N ARG A 93 11.21 14.09 2.06
CA ARG A 93 12.42 14.91 2.06
C ARG A 93 12.06 16.38 2.15
#